data_AF-S4PXH2-F1
#
_entry.id   AF-S4PXH2-F1
#
_cell.length_a   1.000
_cell.length_b   1.000
_cell.length_c   1.000
_cell.angle_alpha   90.00
_cell.angle_beta   90.00
_cell.angle_gamma   90.00
#
_symmetry.space_group_name_H-M   'P 1'
#
loop_
_entity.id
_entity.type
_entity.pdbx_description
1 polymer ?
#
loop_
_entity_poly.entity_id
_entity_poly.type
_entity_poly.pdbx_seq_one_letter_code
_entity_poly.pdbx_strand_id
1 'polypeptide(L)'
;MIETTVDMDAVDRGDFLVKPSFDEQLQSLAGELEKLQSSAEKELSKAARDLGLDGGKTIKLEINPQNGFYFRVTMKEEQSLRGNKKYTIIDAVKGGVRFKTSALESITDDYLQTKSSYEKEQDKVVTEIIGIASGYSECLFCLSHILSRLDVLVSFAVAATTAPYPYCRPQITESLDELTLKEVRHPCLEVQEGVSYIPNDVTFKRDSCLMHIVTGANMGGKSTWMRSCGVAVLLAHAGCFVPASSAKIPLLRALCARVGAADREDKGQSTFMLEMIESAAILRTASPDSLVLVDELGRGTSTYEGCGIAWAIAEKLATESKCFCLFATHYHELTRLPSLHPNVIVNSHAEASVVDQQLLLLHKIAPG
;
A
#
# COMPACT_ATOMS: atom_id res chain seq x y z
N MET A 1 -8.19 -30.64 -8.09
CA MET A 1 -8.82 -29.97 -9.24
C MET A 1 -7.77 -29.30 -10.11
N ILE A 2 -7.16 -28.19 -9.70
CA ILE A 2 -6.18 -27.47 -10.54
C ILE A 2 -5.01 -28.34 -11.00
N GLU A 3 -4.33 -29.06 -10.10
CA GLU A 3 -3.19 -29.92 -10.45
C GLU A 3 -3.55 -31.06 -11.43
N THR A 4 -4.80 -31.53 -11.37
CA THR A 4 -5.33 -32.60 -12.21
C THR A 4 -5.86 -32.10 -13.55
N THR A 5 -6.28 -30.83 -13.64
CA THR A 5 -6.91 -30.24 -14.83
C THR A 5 -5.95 -29.37 -15.65
N VAL A 6 -5.06 -28.62 -15.02
CA VAL A 6 -4.16 -27.67 -15.69
C VAL A 6 -2.89 -28.36 -16.14
N ASP A 7 -2.48 -28.08 -17.38
CA ASP A 7 -1.21 -28.55 -17.94
C ASP A 7 -0.04 -27.73 -17.39
N MET A 8 0.58 -28.23 -16.32
CA MET A 8 1.71 -27.57 -15.65
C MET A 8 2.93 -27.44 -16.56
N ASP A 9 3.14 -28.36 -17.52
CA ASP A 9 4.26 -28.27 -18.46
C ASP A 9 4.06 -27.09 -19.43
N ALA A 10 2.81 -26.81 -19.79
CA ALA A 10 2.44 -25.65 -20.59
C ALA A 10 2.57 -24.33 -19.79
N VAL A 11 2.22 -24.35 -18.50
CA VAL A 11 2.31 -23.17 -17.62
C VAL A 11 3.75 -22.65 -17.54
N ASP A 12 4.74 -23.55 -17.47
CA ASP A 12 6.17 -23.18 -17.46
C ASP A 12 6.62 -22.46 -18.75
N ARG A 13 5.87 -22.64 -19.85
CA ARG A 13 6.08 -21.94 -21.12
C ARG A 13 5.26 -20.65 -21.26
N GLY A 14 4.44 -20.33 -20.26
CA GLY A 14 3.52 -19.19 -20.25
C GLY A 14 2.14 -19.48 -20.86
N ASP A 15 1.83 -20.75 -21.16
CA ASP A 15 0.57 -21.18 -21.75
C ASP A 15 -0.32 -21.87 -20.69
N PHE A 16 -1.54 -21.37 -20.49
CA PHE A 16 -2.48 -21.92 -19.50
C PHE A 16 -3.52 -22.81 -20.18
N LEU A 17 -3.20 -24.09 -20.33
CA LEU A 17 -4.04 -25.07 -21.04
C LEU A 17 -4.65 -26.10 -20.09
N VAL A 18 -5.75 -26.71 -20.53
CA VAL A 18 -6.32 -27.90 -19.87
C VAL A 18 -5.57 -29.14 -20.36
N LYS A 19 -5.21 -30.03 -19.43
CA LYS A 19 -4.64 -31.35 -19.76
C LYS A 19 -5.62 -32.11 -20.66
N PRO A 20 -5.21 -32.54 -21.87
CA PRO A 20 -6.10 -33.28 -22.76
C PRO A 20 -6.66 -34.56 -22.13
N SER A 21 -5.89 -35.21 -21.24
CA SER A 21 -6.30 -36.42 -20.53
C SER A 21 -7.40 -36.22 -19.49
N PHE A 22 -7.80 -34.98 -19.20
CA PHE A 22 -8.83 -34.70 -18.21
C PHE A 22 -10.25 -34.98 -18.74
N ASP A 23 -10.46 -34.77 -20.04
CA ASP A 23 -11.75 -34.97 -20.70
C ASP A 23 -11.58 -35.89 -21.93
N GLU A 24 -12.50 -36.85 -22.10
CA GLU A 24 -12.40 -37.85 -23.17
C GLU A 24 -12.49 -37.20 -24.57
N GLN A 25 -13.28 -36.14 -24.73
CA GLN A 25 -13.40 -35.44 -26.01
C GLN A 25 -12.13 -34.63 -26.31
N LEU A 26 -11.58 -33.91 -25.32
CA LEU A 26 -10.29 -33.25 -25.46
C LEU A 26 -9.18 -34.23 -25.80
N GLN A 27 -9.13 -35.39 -25.16
CA GLN A 27 -8.15 -36.43 -25.46
C GLN A 27 -8.29 -36.94 -26.90
N SER A 28 -9.54 -37.18 -27.34
CA SER A 28 -9.82 -37.62 -28.72
C SER A 28 -9.38 -36.57 -29.75
N LEU A 29 -9.78 -35.31 -29.54
CA LEU A 29 -9.44 -34.18 -30.41
C LEU A 29 -7.94 -33.90 -30.44
N ALA A 30 -7.25 -34.00 -29.30
CA ALA A 30 -5.78 -33.91 -29.24
C ALA A 30 -5.11 -35.02 -30.07
N GLY A 31 -5.59 -36.26 -29.95
CA GLY A 31 -5.11 -37.38 -30.76
C GLY A 31 -5.38 -37.22 -32.26
N GLU A 32 -6.51 -36.59 -32.64
CA GLU A 32 -6.78 -36.23 -34.04
C GLU A 32 -5.84 -35.15 -34.56
N LEU A 33 -5.58 -34.11 -33.77
CA LEU A 33 -4.61 -33.07 -34.12
C LEU A 33 -3.20 -33.64 -34.32
N GLU A 34 -2.76 -34.55 -33.45
CA GLU A 34 -1.47 -35.25 -33.60
C GLU A 34 -1.43 -36.09 -34.89
N LYS A 35 -2.51 -36.80 -35.23
CA LYS A 35 -2.60 -37.57 -36.49
C LYS A 35 -2.56 -36.68 -37.72
N LEU A 36 -3.26 -35.55 -37.70
CA LEU A 36 -3.26 -34.57 -38.80
C LEU A 36 -1.88 -33.93 -38.96
N GLN A 37 -1.20 -33.61 -37.86
CA GLN A 37 0.16 -33.10 -37.88
C GLN A 37 1.15 -34.12 -38.45
N SER A 38 1.08 -35.39 -38.03
CA SER A 38 1.88 -36.48 -38.61
C SER A 38 1.57 -36.68 -40.10
N SER A 39 0.33 -36.49 -40.52
CA SER A 39 -0.08 -36.57 -41.93
C SER A 39 0.49 -35.42 -42.76
N ALA A 40 0.51 -34.20 -42.22
CA ALA A 40 1.16 -33.04 -42.84
C ALA A 40 2.69 -33.24 -42.98
N GLU A 41 3.34 -33.86 -41.99
CA GLU A 41 4.77 -34.23 -42.06
C GLU A 41 5.06 -35.30 -43.13
N LYS A 42 4.12 -36.24 -43.34
CA LYS A 42 4.21 -37.20 -44.45
C LYS A 42 4.08 -36.51 -45.80
N GLU A 43 3.20 -35.52 -45.92
CA GLU A 43 3.09 -34.69 -47.14
C GLU A 43 4.35 -33.85 -47.38
N LEU A 44 4.98 -33.32 -46.32
CA LEU A 44 6.30 -32.66 -46.43
C LEU A 44 7.34 -33.62 -47.03
N SER A 45 7.38 -34.86 -46.54
CA SER A 45 8.32 -35.88 -47.04
C SER A 45 8.09 -36.24 -48.50
N LYS A 46 6.83 -36.26 -48.96
CA LYS A 46 6.47 -36.49 -50.37
C LYS A 46 6.87 -35.29 -51.25
N ALA A 47 6.54 -34.07 -50.81
CA ALA A 47 6.89 -32.84 -51.53
C ALA A 47 8.41 -32.66 -51.65
N ALA A 48 9.16 -32.96 -50.58
CA ALA A 48 10.61 -32.98 -50.58
C ALA A 48 11.19 -33.94 -51.64
N ARG A 49 10.66 -35.17 -51.73
CA ARG A 49 11.10 -36.15 -52.74
C ARG A 49 10.73 -35.75 -54.17
N ASP A 50 9.51 -35.25 -54.39
CA ASP A 50 9.02 -34.84 -55.72
C ASP A 50 9.81 -33.64 -56.26
N LEU A 51 10.27 -32.73 -55.38
CA LEU A 51 11.10 -31.57 -55.74
C LEU A 51 12.60 -31.86 -55.73
N GLY A 52 13.04 -33.04 -55.27
CA GLY A 52 14.46 -33.37 -55.10
C GLY A 52 15.17 -32.51 -54.04
N LEU A 53 14.45 -32.08 -53.01
CA LEU A 53 14.91 -31.16 -51.96
C LEU A 53 15.00 -31.86 -50.59
N ASP A 54 15.88 -31.36 -49.73
CA ASP A 54 16.03 -31.85 -48.36
C ASP A 54 14.89 -31.35 -47.44
N GLY A 55 14.03 -32.28 -47.01
CA GLY A 55 13.00 -32.04 -46.00
C GLY A 55 13.58 -31.56 -44.67
N GLY A 56 13.01 -30.50 -44.10
CA GLY A 56 13.42 -29.89 -42.83
C GLY A 56 14.55 -28.87 -42.95
N LYS A 57 15.29 -28.84 -44.07
CA LYS A 57 16.35 -27.86 -44.33
C LYS A 57 15.93 -26.83 -45.39
N THR A 58 15.64 -27.28 -46.61
CA THR A 58 15.31 -26.39 -47.74
C THR A 58 13.82 -26.21 -47.94
N ILE A 59 13.02 -27.26 -47.66
CA ILE A 59 11.56 -27.22 -47.55
C ILE A 59 11.16 -27.46 -46.08
N LYS A 60 10.34 -26.58 -45.53
CA LYS A 60 9.85 -26.67 -44.14
C LYS A 60 8.32 -26.66 -44.11
N LEU A 61 7.75 -27.45 -43.20
CA LEU A 61 6.34 -27.35 -42.83
C LEU A 61 6.23 -26.29 -41.74
N GLU A 62 5.37 -25.31 -41.95
CA GLU A 62 5.07 -24.25 -40.99
C GLU A 62 3.56 -24.12 -40.82
N ILE A 63 3.15 -23.60 -39.67
CA ILE A 63 1.75 -23.33 -39.35
C ILE A 63 1.56 -21.88 -38.96
N ASN A 64 0.48 -21.26 -39.41
CA ASN A 64 0.05 -19.95 -38.91
C ASN A 64 -1.48 -19.87 -38.78
N PRO A 65 -2.01 -18.88 -38.04
CA PRO A 65 -3.45 -18.74 -37.84
C PRO A 65 -4.26 -18.44 -39.12
N GLN A 66 -3.65 -17.78 -40.12
CA GLN A 66 -4.36 -17.34 -41.33
C GLN A 66 -4.43 -18.41 -42.43
N ASN A 67 -3.36 -19.19 -42.62
CA ASN A 67 -3.21 -20.13 -43.73
C ASN A 67 -3.14 -21.59 -43.28
N GLY A 68 -3.17 -21.87 -41.97
CA GLY A 68 -2.99 -23.21 -41.44
C GLY A 68 -1.62 -23.80 -41.81
N PHE A 69 -1.57 -25.08 -42.21
CA PHE A 69 -0.31 -25.68 -42.67
C PHE A 69 0.07 -25.21 -44.08
N TYR A 70 1.33 -24.85 -44.25
CA TYR A 70 1.92 -24.55 -45.54
C TYR A 70 3.37 -25.03 -45.60
N PHE A 71 3.86 -25.24 -46.82
CA PHE A 71 5.28 -25.45 -47.07
C PHE A 71 5.97 -24.14 -47.34
N ARG A 72 7.21 -23.99 -46.86
CA ARG A 72 8.09 -22.89 -47.20
C ARG A 72 9.39 -23.42 -47.79
N VAL A 73 9.74 -22.94 -48.98
CA VAL A 73 11.07 -23.15 -49.59
C VAL A 73 11.90 -21.88 -49.55
N THR A 74 13.22 -22.02 -49.56
CA THR A 74 14.12 -20.85 -49.67
C THR A 74 13.97 -20.14 -51.01
N MET A 75 14.28 -18.85 -51.08
CA MET A 75 14.21 -18.08 -52.34
C MET A 75 15.06 -18.66 -53.47
N LYS A 76 16.16 -19.37 -53.16
CA LYS A 76 17.01 -20.01 -54.17
C LYS A 76 16.29 -21.13 -54.92
N GLU A 77 15.35 -21.79 -54.26
CA GLU A 77 14.60 -22.95 -54.76
C GLU A 77 13.23 -22.57 -55.32
N GLU A 78 12.92 -21.27 -55.46
CA GLU A 78 11.66 -20.81 -56.06
C GLU A 78 11.45 -21.37 -57.47
N GLN A 79 12.53 -21.49 -58.26
CA GLN A 79 12.45 -21.97 -59.64
C GLN A 79 11.90 -23.39 -59.73
N SER A 80 12.14 -24.22 -58.72
CA SER A 80 11.67 -25.60 -58.61
C SER A 80 10.13 -25.71 -58.51
N LEU A 81 9.45 -24.62 -58.15
CA LEU A 81 7.99 -24.54 -58.10
C LEU A 81 7.36 -24.03 -59.40
N ARG A 82 8.12 -23.34 -60.26
CA ARG A 82 7.58 -22.68 -61.46
C ARG A 82 7.17 -23.72 -62.51
N GLY A 83 5.91 -23.66 -62.95
CA GLY A 83 5.37 -24.54 -64.00
C GLY A 83 4.83 -25.89 -63.50
N ASN A 84 4.97 -26.20 -62.20
CA ASN A 84 4.42 -27.42 -61.62
C ASN A 84 2.97 -27.21 -61.14
N LYS A 85 2.00 -27.74 -61.89
CA LYS A 85 0.56 -27.60 -61.58
C LYS A 85 0.12 -28.29 -60.29
N LYS A 86 0.94 -29.13 -59.67
CA LYS A 86 0.63 -29.80 -58.39
C LYS A 86 0.75 -28.88 -57.18
N TYR A 87 1.49 -27.77 -57.30
CA TYR A 87 1.77 -26.85 -56.20
C TYR A 87 1.09 -25.50 -56.42
N THR A 88 0.37 -25.03 -55.41
CA THR A 88 -0.28 -23.73 -55.41
C THR A 88 0.54 -22.77 -54.55
N ILE A 89 1.08 -21.72 -55.15
CA ILE A 89 1.84 -20.67 -54.46
C ILE A 89 0.87 -19.77 -53.71
N ILE A 90 1.16 -19.51 -52.42
CA ILE A 90 0.34 -18.65 -51.55
C ILE A 90 0.88 -17.22 -51.62
N ASP A 91 2.11 -17.01 -51.18
CA ASP A 91 2.79 -15.72 -51.17
C ASP A 91 4.33 -15.90 -51.21
N ALA A 92 5.03 -14.79 -51.43
CA ALA A 92 6.48 -14.72 -51.28
C ALA A 92 6.83 -13.78 -50.13
N VAL A 93 7.60 -14.26 -49.17
CA VAL A 93 8.08 -13.51 -48.00
C VAL A 93 9.60 -13.44 -47.97
N LYS A 94 10.17 -12.52 -47.20
CA LYS A 94 11.64 -12.33 -47.11
C LYS A 94 12.40 -13.63 -46.76
N GLY A 95 11.74 -14.56 -46.06
CA GLY A 95 12.30 -15.87 -45.69
C GLY A 95 12.09 -17.00 -46.71
N GLY A 96 11.40 -16.78 -47.83
CA GLY A 96 11.10 -17.83 -48.80
C GLY A 96 9.74 -17.71 -49.48
N VAL A 97 9.42 -18.68 -50.32
CA VAL A 97 8.11 -18.78 -51.00
C VAL A 97 7.25 -19.81 -50.28
N ARG A 98 6.01 -19.42 -49.94
CA ARG A 98 5.03 -20.30 -49.31
C ARG A 98 4.12 -20.91 -50.35
N PHE A 99 3.83 -22.19 -50.21
CA PHE A 99 3.01 -22.95 -51.15
C PHE A 99 2.34 -24.13 -50.45
N LYS A 100 1.35 -24.71 -51.12
CA LYS A 100 0.59 -25.88 -50.63
C LYS A 100 0.29 -26.85 -51.78
N THR A 101 -0.07 -28.08 -51.42
CA THR A 101 -0.66 -29.08 -52.32
C THR A 101 -2.14 -29.22 -52.02
N SER A 102 -2.93 -29.77 -52.94
CA SER A 102 -4.35 -30.07 -52.67
C SER A 102 -4.54 -31.05 -51.51
N ALA A 103 -3.60 -32.00 -51.34
CA ALA A 103 -3.59 -32.92 -50.21
C ALA A 103 -3.31 -32.20 -48.88
N LEU A 104 -2.34 -31.28 -48.85
CA LEU A 104 -2.06 -30.48 -47.66
C LEU A 104 -3.22 -29.53 -47.34
N GLU A 105 -3.86 -28.96 -48.35
CA GLU A 105 -5.03 -28.09 -48.17
C GLU A 105 -6.18 -28.83 -47.49
N SER A 106 -6.49 -30.07 -47.90
CA SER A 106 -7.47 -30.90 -47.22
C SER A 106 -7.10 -31.19 -45.76
N ILE A 107 -5.82 -31.49 -45.47
CA ILE A 107 -5.33 -31.72 -44.10
C ILE A 107 -5.44 -30.43 -43.27
N THR A 108 -5.16 -29.28 -43.89
CA THR A 108 -5.27 -27.97 -43.25
C THR A 108 -6.72 -27.66 -42.87
N ASP A 109 -7.67 -27.88 -43.77
CA ASP A 109 -9.09 -27.63 -43.50
C ASP A 109 -9.59 -28.50 -42.33
N ASP A 110 -9.27 -29.80 -42.36
CA ASP A 110 -9.59 -30.74 -41.27
C ASP A 110 -8.92 -30.30 -39.96
N TYR A 111 -7.64 -29.92 -40.00
CA TYR A 111 -6.89 -29.47 -38.81
C TYR A 111 -7.49 -28.20 -38.20
N LEU A 112 -7.84 -27.21 -39.02
CA LEU A 112 -8.45 -25.97 -38.53
C LEU A 112 -9.84 -26.23 -37.92
N GLN A 113 -10.62 -27.13 -38.50
CA GLN A 113 -11.92 -27.54 -37.96
C GLN A 113 -11.77 -28.30 -36.62
N THR A 114 -10.88 -29.28 -36.55
CA THR A 114 -10.59 -30.02 -35.31
C THR A 114 -10.01 -29.11 -34.24
N LYS A 115 -9.10 -28.20 -34.59
CA LYS A 115 -8.51 -27.23 -33.65
C LYS A 115 -9.56 -26.28 -33.08
N SER A 116 -10.45 -25.76 -33.93
CA SER A 116 -11.56 -24.92 -33.46
C SER A 116 -12.50 -25.69 -32.53
N SER A 117 -12.71 -26.99 -32.79
CA SER A 117 -13.52 -27.85 -31.93
C SER A 117 -12.83 -28.11 -30.59
N TYR A 118 -11.51 -28.34 -30.59
CA TYR A 118 -10.68 -28.51 -29.40
C TYR A 118 -10.72 -27.25 -28.51
N GLU A 119 -10.53 -26.07 -29.08
CA GLU A 119 -10.57 -24.80 -28.36
C GLU A 119 -11.95 -24.57 -27.71
N LYS A 120 -13.04 -24.82 -28.44
CA LYS A 120 -14.40 -24.72 -27.90
C LYS A 120 -14.67 -25.69 -26.75
N GLU A 121 -14.17 -26.92 -26.85
CA GLU A 121 -14.36 -27.91 -25.79
C GLU A 121 -13.53 -27.54 -24.55
N GLN A 122 -12.31 -27.06 -24.76
CA GLN A 122 -11.46 -26.56 -23.69
C GLN A 122 -12.12 -25.38 -22.95
N ASP A 123 -12.72 -24.43 -23.68
CA ASP A 123 -13.43 -23.29 -23.08
C ASP A 123 -14.60 -23.72 -22.19
N LYS A 124 -15.30 -24.80 -22.55
CA LYS A 124 -16.37 -25.37 -21.70
C LYS A 124 -15.79 -25.89 -20.39
N VAL A 125 -14.74 -26.71 -20.46
CA VAL A 125 -14.08 -27.26 -19.27
C VAL A 125 -13.54 -26.13 -18.38
N VAL A 126 -12.94 -25.09 -18.96
CA VAL A 126 -12.48 -23.91 -18.22
C VAL A 126 -13.64 -23.19 -17.53
N THR A 127 -14.77 -23.00 -18.23
CA THR A 127 -15.97 -22.37 -17.67
C THR A 127 -16.51 -23.16 -16.46
N GLU A 128 -16.52 -24.49 -16.54
CA GLU A 128 -16.91 -25.36 -15.42
C GLU A 128 -15.94 -25.26 -14.25
N ILE A 129 -14.62 -25.26 -14.51
CA ILE A 129 -13.59 -25.08 -13.48
C ILE A 129 -13.77 -23.74 -12.76
N ILE A 130 -14.01 -22.66 -13.51
CA ILE A 130 -14.28 -21.33 -12.94
C ILE A 130 -15.57 -21.37 -12.11
N GLY A 131 -16.62 -22.03 -12.60
CA GLY A 131 -17.86 -22.24 -11.85
C GLY A 131 -17.64 -22.93 -10.50
N ILE A 132 -16.85 -24.01 -10.49
CA ILE A 132 -16.50 -24.73 -9.25
C ILE A 132 -15.65 -23.85 -8.34
N ALA A 133 -14.63 -23.18 -8.89
CA ALA A 133 -13.76 -22.27 -8.14
C ALA A 133 -14.55 -21.12 -7.49
N SER A 134 -15.57 -20.59 -8.17
CA SER A 134 -16.42 -19.52 -7.64
C SER A 134 -17.18 -19.93 -6.37
N GLY A 135 -17.48 -21.22 -6.21
CA GLY A 135 -18.07 -21.77 -4.98
C GLY A 135 -17.16 -21.67 -3.75
N TYR A 136 -15.85 -21.48 -3.94
CA TYR A 136 -14.89 -21.27 -2.86
C TYR A 136 -14.64 -19.78 -2.54
N SER A 137 -15.36 -18.86 -3.19
CA SER A 137 -15.19 -17.41 -3.00
C SER A 137 -15.25 -17.01 -1.52
N GLU A 138 -16.26 -17.47 -0.77
CA GLU A 138 -16.42 -17.15 0.65
C GLU A 138 -15.23 -17.66 1.49
N CYS A 139 -14.73 -18.85 1.19
CA CYS A 139 -13.56 -19.42 1.86
C CYS A 139 -12.30 -18.57 1.60
N LEU A 140 -12.11 -18.13 0.35
CA LEU A 140 -11.00 -17.26 -0.03
C LEU A 140 -11.11 -15.87 0.61
N PHE A 141 -12.33 -15.31 0.74
CA PHE A 141 -12.56 -14.07 1.48
C PHE A 141 -12.23 -14.21 2.98
N CYS A 142 -12.65 -15.30 3.61
CA CYS A 142 -12.29 -15.60 4.99
C CYS A 142 -10.77 -15.70 5.18
N LEU A 143 -10.09 -16.41 4.28
CA LEU A 143 -8.64 -16.53 4.29
C LEU A 143 -7.95 -15.16 4.12
N SER A 144 -8.43 -14.34 3.19
CA SER A 144 -7.92 -12.99 2.96
C SER A 144 -8.01 -12.12 4.23
N HIS A 145 -9.12 -12.19 4.96
CA HIS A 145 -9.26 -11.46 6.23
C HIS A 145 -8.29 -11.95 7.32
N ILE A 146 -8.06 -13.25 7.41
CA ILE A 146 -7.09 -13.82 8.36
C ILE A 146 -5.66 -13.37 8.01
N LEU A 147 -5.28 -13.50 6.74
CA LEU A 147 -3.95 -13.09 6.26
C LEU A 147 -3.72 -11.59 6.44
N SER A 148 -4.73 -10.76 6.15
CA SER A 148 -4.64 -9.31 6.35
C SER A 148 -4.39 -8.94 7.81
N ARG A 149 -5.06 -9.61 8.76
CA ARG A 149 -4.83 -9.39 10.19
C ARG A 149 -3.44 -9.83 10.62
N LEU A 150 -2.99 -10.98 10.11
CA LEU A 150 -1.64 -11.49 10.37
C LEU A 150 -0.58 -10.51 9.86
N ASP A 151 -0.74 -10.01 8.63
CA ASP A 151 0.17 -9.08 7.98
C ASP A 151 0.31 -7.77 8.76
N VAL A 152 -0.80 -7.18 9.22
CA VAL A 152 -0.78 -5.97 10.06
C VAL A 152 -0.08 -6.22 11.40
N LEU A 153 -0.39 -7.33 12.08
CA LEU A 153 0.22 -7.65 13.38
C LEU A 153 1.72 -7.92 13.26
N VAL A 154 2.15 -8.62 12.20
CA VAL A 154 3.57 -8.84 11.91
C VAL A 154 4.25 -7.51 11.56
N SER A 155 3.61 -6.66 10.76
CA SER A 155 4.13 -5.33 10.41
C SER A 155 4.33 -4.45 11.65
N PHE A 156 3.39 -4.46 12.61
CA PHE A 156 3.56 -3.77 13.89
C PHE A 156 4.73 -4.34 14.70
N ALA A 157 4.88 -5.66 14.77
CA ALA A 157 5.98 -6.30 15.49
C ALA A 157 7.35 -5.98 14.85
N VAL A 158 7.44 -5.99 13.52
CA VAL A 158 8.66 -5.62 12.78
C VAL A 158 9.00 -4.15 13.06
N ALA A 159 8.05 -3.22 12.84
CA ALA A 159 8.29 -1.80 13.09
C ALA A 159 8.74 -1.51 14.53
N ALA A 160 8.16 -2.20 15.51
CA ALA A 160 8.50 -2.05 16.92
C ALA A 160 9.90 -2.59 17.28
N THR A 161 10.37 -3.62 16.58
CA THR A 161 11.64 -4.32 16.89
C THR A 161 12.81 -3.80 16.07
N THR A 162 12.58 -3.27 14.87
CA THR A 162 13.62 -2.74 13.99
C THR A 162 13.85 -1.24 14.16
N ALA A 163 13.04 -0.55 14.97
CA ALA A 163 13.26 0.85 15.31
C ALA A 163 14.63 1.05 16.00
N PRO A 164 15.23 2.27 15.95
CA PRO A 164 16.51 2.56 16.59
C PRO A 164 16.55 2.17 18.07
N TYR A 165 15.40 2.30 18.75
CA TYR A 165 15.16 1.79 20.08
C TYR A 165 13.84 1.00 20.06
N PRO A 166 13.80 -0.23 20.62
CA PRO A 166 12.58 -1.02 20.66
C PRO A 166 11.41 -0.26 21.28
N TYR A 167 10.23 -0.42 20.70
CA TYR A 167 9.00 0.18 21.23
C TYR A 167 8.52 -0.59 22.45
N CYS A 168 7.82 0.08 23.38
CA CYS A 168 7.24 -0.56 24.55
C CYS A 168 5.76 -0.91 24.33
N ARG A 169 5.30 -1.99 24.95
CA ARG A 169 3.87 -2.31 24.99
C ARG A 169 3.16 -1.30 25.91
N PRO A 170 2.17 -0.52 25.42
CA PRO A 170 1.45 0.41 26.27
C PRO A 170 0.53 -0.33 27.25
N GLN A 171 0.41 0.19 28.47
CA GLN A 171 -0.63 -0.20 29.41
C GLN A 171 -1.90 0.63 29.13
N ILE A 172 -2.91 -0.01 28.54
CA ILE A 172 -4.23 0.61 28.33
C ILE A 172 -5.05 0.50 29.62
N THR A 173 -5.64 1.61 30.07
CA THR A 173 -6.46 1.65 31.30
C THR A 173 -7.88 2.19 31.04
N GLU A 174 -8.90 1.64 31.70
CA GLU A 174 -10.25 2.22 31.66
C GLU A 174 -10.35 3.51 32.49
N SER A 175 -9.61 3.58 33.61
CA SER A 175 -9.52 4.80 34.40
C SER A 175 -8.81 5.91 33.61
N LEU A 176 -9.38 7.10 33.71
CA LEU A 176 -8.83 8.34 33.17
C LEU A 176 -7.94 9.09 34.18
N ASP A 177 -7.52 8.47 35.29
CA ASP A 177 -6.78 9.18 36.35
C ASP A 177 -5.40 9.66 35.90
N GLU A 178 -4.74 8.91 35.01
CA GLU A 178 -3.35 9.16 34.65
C GLU A 178 -3.04 8.80 33.19
N LEU A 179 -2.35 9.69 32.49
CA LEU A 179 -1.71 9.44 31.20
C LEU A 179 -0.22 9.76 31.33
N THR A 180 0.64 8.77 31.13
CA THR A 180 2.09 8.94 31.20
C THR A 180 2.78 8.34 30.00
N LEU A 181 3.67 9.10 29.37
CA LEU A 181 4.64 8.58 28.40
C LEU A 181 6.04 8.95 28.90
N LYS A 182 6.91 7.96 29.04
CA LYS A 182 8.30 8.14 29.43
C LYS A 182 9.20 8.05 28.22
N GLU A 183 10.10 9.02 28.09
CA GLU A 183 11.03 9.12 26.98
C GLU A 183 10.36 8.93 25.61
N VAL A 184 9.23 9.62 25.39
CA VAL A 184 8.48 9.52 24.14
C VAL A 184 9.30 10.09 22.98
N ARG A 185 9.22 9.40 21.85
CA ARG A 185 9.93 9.72 20.60
C ARG A 185 8.93 9.86 19.45
N HIS A 186 9.32 10.57 18.41
CA HIS A 186 8.52 10.65 17.19
C HIS A 186 8.94 9.53 16.22
N PRO A 187 8.07 8.56 15.90
CA PRO A 187 8.46 7.36 15.17
C PRO A 187 8.98 7.66 13.75
N CYS A 188 8.46 8.71 13.11
CA CYS A 188 8.92 9.11 11.77
C CYS A 188 10.19 9.97 11.78
N LEU A 189 10.57 10.59 12.91
CA LEU A 189 11.75 11.45 12.97
C LEU A 189 12.96 10.69 13.52
N GLU A 190 12.76 9.76 14.46
CA GLU A 190 13.86 8.98 15.04
C GLU A 190 14.57 8.07 14.02
N VAL A 191 13.89 7.70 12.93
CA VAL A 191 14.42 6.89 11.84
C VAL A 191 15.09 7.70 10.73
N GLN A 192 15.06 9.04 10.80
CA GLN A 192 15.66 9.88 9.76
C GLN A 192 17.18 9.88 9.87
N GLU A 193 17.86 9.69 8.74
CA GLU A 193 19.31 9.76 8.68
C GLU A 193 19.82 11.15 9.10
N GLY A 194 20.85 11.18 9.94
CA GLY A 194 21.45 12.42 10.43
C GLY A 194 20.64 13.16 11.51
N VAL A 195 19.50 12.61 11.96
CA VAL A 195 18.69 13.20 13.04
C VAL A 195 18.93 12.45 14.35
N SER A 196 19.41 13.17 15.37
CA SER A 196 19.44 12.66 16.76
C SER A 196 18.20 13.15 17.50
N TYR A 197 17.27 12.25 17.79
CA TYR A 197 16.04 12.58 18.51
C TYR A 197 16.26 12.57 20.03
N ILE A 198 15.87 13.64 20.74
CA ILE A 198 15.96 13.74 22.20
C ILE A 198 14.59 13.37 22.80
N PRO A 199 14.49 12.24 23.54
CA PRO A 199 13.22 11.80 24.10
C PRO A 199 12.78 12.68 25.28
N ASN A 200 11.46 12.78 25.49
CA ASN A 200 10.88 13.63 26.53
C ASN A 200 9.75 12.92 27.27
N ASP A 201 9.51 13.31 28.52
CA ASP A 201 8.40 12.76 29.32
C ASP A 201 7.12 13.59 29.15
N VAL A 202 5.97 12.98 29.36
CA VAL A 202 4.71 13.68 29.65
C VAL A 202 3.95 12.94 30.75
N THR A 203 3.32 13.68 31.66
CA THR A 203 2.54 13.10 32.75
C THR A 203 1.34 13.98 33.02
N PHE A 204 0.16 13.43 32.78
CA PHE A 204 -1.11 13.97 33.22
C PHE A 204 -1.63 13.14 34.39
N LYS A 205 -2.13 13.82 35.41
CA LYS A 205 -2.85 13.23 36.55
C LYS A 205 -4.02 14.13 36.86
N ARG A 206 -5.25 13.62 36.91
CA ARG A 206 -6.45 14.46 37.04
C ARG A 206 -6.45 15.40 38.24
N ASP A 207 -5.76 14.99 39.28
CA ASP A 207 -5.64 15.61 40.59
C ASP A 207 -4.40 16.52 40.73
N SER A 208 -3.52 16.58 39.71
CA SER A 208 -2.35 17.47 39.76
C SER A 208 -1.98 18.17 38.44
N CYS A 209 -2.33 17.62 37.28
CA CYS A 209 -2.02 18.15 35.96
C CYS A 209 -2.96 17.58 34.88
N LEU A 210 -3.82 18.44 34.32
CA LEU A 210 -4.61 18.18 33.11
C LEU A 210 -4.09 18.94 31.90
N MET A 211 -3.34 20.03 32.10
CA MET A 211 -2.84 20.86 31.01
C MET A 211 -1.39 21.30 31.21
N HIS A 212 -0.58 21.14 30.17
CA HIS A 212 0.75 21.76 30.08
C HIS A 212 0.68 23.00 29.19
N ILE A 213 1.00 24.18 29.75
CA ILE A 213 1.31 25.37 28.96
C ILE A 213 2.79 25.30 28.56
N VAL A 214 3.05 25.20 27.26
CA VAL A 214 4.38 24.88 26.71
C VAL A 214 5.07 26.13 26.15
N THR A 215 5.99 26.61 26.97
CA THR A 215 7.03 27.63 26.82
C THR A 215 8.15 27.37 25.81
N GLY A 216 8.83 28.40 25.29
CA GLY A 216 10.20 28.28 24.77
C GLY A 216 10.42 28.78 23.34
N ALA A 217 11.69 28.86 22.95
CA ALA A 217 12.11 29.39 21.65
C ALA A 217 11.50 28.62 20.46
N ASN A 218 11.39 29.29 19.31
CA ASN A 218 11.09 28.62 18.04
C ASN A 218 12.14 27.53 17.76
N MET A 219 11.72 26.46 17.09
CA MET A 219 12.55 25.28 16.81
C MET A 219 13.02 24.51 18.06
N GLY A 220 12.68 24.94 19.28
CA GLY A 220 13.03 24.22 20.52
C GLY A 220 12.35 22.86 20.73
N GLY A 221 11.56 22.37 19.77
CA GLY A 221 10.97 21.04 19.81
C GLY A 221 9.55 20.94 20.39
N LYS A 222 8.89 22.06 20.75
CA LYS A 222 7.53 22.09 21.33
C LYS A 222 6.51 21.30 20.50
N SER A 223 6.34 21.68 19.23
CA SER A 223 5.40 21.04 18.30
C SER A 223 5.75 19.57 18.06
N THR A 224 7.05 19.25 17.97
CA THR A 224 7.53 17.88 17.80
C THR A 224 7.17 17.02 19.00
N TRP A 225 7.38 17.51 20.22
CA TRP A 225 7.02 16.80 21.44
C TRP A 225 5.51 16.54 21.54
N MET A 226 4.68 17.55 21.28
CA MET A 226 3.22 17.40 21.29
C MET A 226 2.75 16.37 20.27
N ARG A 227 3.27 16.43 19.03
CA ARG A 227 2.96 15.44 17.98
C ARG A 227 3.42 14.04 18.38
N SER A 228 4.57 13.91 19.03
CA SER A 228 5.07 12.61 19.51
C SER A 228 4.13 11.98 20.53
N CYS A 229 3.62 12.79 21.46
CA CYS A 229 2.60 12.34 22.42
C CYS A 229 1.31 11.89 21.71
N GLY A 230 0.82 12.68 20.75
CA GLY A 230 -0.39 12.34 19.98
C GLY A 230 -0.23 11.06 19.16
N VAL A 231 0.90 10.89 18.48
CA VAL A 231 1.19 9.70 17.68
C VAL A 231 1.35 8.46 18.56
N ALA A 232 2.00 8.56 19.72
CA ALA A 232 2.11 7.46 20.66
C ALA A 232 0.72 6.99 21.15
N VAL A 233 -0.16 7.93 21.48
CA VAL A 233 -1.56 7.62 21.85
C VAL A 233 -2.31 6.96 20.70
N LEU A 234 -2.17 7.47 19.47
CA LEU A 234 -2.80 6.88 18.28
C LEU A 234 -2.33 5.44 18.04
N LEU A 235 -1.02 5.19 18.12
CA LEU A 235 -0.43 3.84 17.96
C LEU A 235 -0.94 2.88 19.02
N ALA A 236 -1.04 3.32 20.28
CA ALA A 236 -1.57 2.50 21.36
C ALA A 236 -3.01 2.07 21.08
N HIS A 237 -3.86 3.00 20.65
CA HIS A 237 -5.25 2.73 20.29
C HIS A 237 -5.42 1.92 19.00
N ALA A 238 -4.43 1.96 18.09
CA ALA A 238 -4.37 1.08 16.93
C ALA A 238 -3.95 -0.36 17.29
N GLY A 239 -3.54 -0.62 18.54
CA GLY A 239 -3.08 -1.94 18.99
C GLY A 239 -1.58 -2.19 18.72
N CYS A 240 -0.80 -1.14 18.47
CA CYS A 240 0.63 -1.21 18.25
C CYS A 240 1.43 -0.92 19.54
N PHE A 241 2.70 -1.32 19.54
CA PHE A 241 3.68 -0.85 20.52
C PHE A 241 4.00 0.62 20.24
N VAL A 242 4.46 1.35 21.27
CA VAL A 242 4.66 2.80 21.19
C VAL A 242 6.13 3.20 21.35
N PRO A 243 6.58 4.28 20.68
CA PRO A 243 7.95 4.78 20.72
C PRO A 243 8.25 5.51 22.05
N ALA A 244 8.31 4.77 23.14
CA ALA A 244 8.56 5.24 24.49
C ALA A 244 9.29 4.16 25.30
N SER A 245 9.90 4.51 26.44
CA SER A 245 10.45 3.51 27.36
C SER A 245 9.38 2.89 28.26
N SER A 246 8.35 3.65 28.60
CA SER A 246 7.11 3.13 29.19
C SER A 246 5.91 4.03 28.85
N ALA A 247 4.72 3.44 28.78
CA ALA A 247 3.50 4.16 28.47
C ALA A 247 2.30 3.60 29.23
N LYS A 248 1.54 4.50 29.86
CA LYS A 248 0.22 4.23 30.46
C LYS A 248 -0.76 5.21 29.85
N ILE A 249 -1.74 4.69 29.13
CA ILE A 249 -2.64 5.47 28.27
C ILE A 249 -4.08 5.07 28.62
N PRO A 250 -4.91 5.98 29.13
CA PRO A 250 -6.33 5.73 29.31
C PRO A 250 -7.03 5.44 27.99
N LEU A 251 -8.19 4.80 28.04
CA LEU A 251 -9.05 4.69 26.87
C LEU A 251 -9.60 6.07 26.50
N LEU A 252 -8.96 6.72 25.52
CA LEU A 252 -9.39 8.00 25.01
C LEU A 252 -10.38 7.82 23.87
N ARG A 253 -11.41 8.66 23.87
CA ARG A 253 -12.43 8.72 22.82
C ARG A 253 -12.00 9.59 21.64
N ALA A 254 -11.18 10.61 21.90
CA ALA A 254 -10.77 11.57 20.88
C ALA A 254 -9.34 12.07 21.08
N LEU A 255 -8.61 12.16 19.97
CA LEU A 255 -7.40 12.96 19.82
C LEU A 255 -7.74 14.16 18.95
N CYS A 256 -7.72 15.35 19.53
CA CYS A 256 -7.99 16.61 18.84
C CYS A 256 -6.68 17.37 18.66
N ALA A 257 -6.44 17.93 17.48
CA ALA A 257 -5.21 18.65 17.21
C ALA A 257 -5.51 19.93 16.45
N ARG A 258 -5.10 21.05 17.01
CA ARG A 258 -4.89 22.32 16.32
C ARG A 258 -3.38 22.49 16.20
N VAL A 259 -2.84 22.04 15.07
CA VAL A 259 -1.42 22.18 14.78
C VAL A 259 -1.35 22.89 13.43
N GLY A 260 -0.66 24.03 13.38
CA GLY A 260 -0.71 25.03 12.30
C GLY A 260 -0.92 24.43 10.89
N ALA A 261 -1.87 25.01 10.16
CA ALA A 261 -2.12 24.66 8.77
C ALA A 261 -1.05 25.34 7.89
N ALA A 262 -0.48 24.59 6.93
CA ALA A 262 0.11 25.23 5.76
C ALA A 262 -1.01 25.94 4.99
N ASP A 263 -0.74 27.15 4.52
CA ASP A 263 -1.73 28.05 3.96
C ASP A 263 -2.60 27.39 2.88
N ARG A 264 -3.91 27.59 2.98
CA ARG A 264 -4.87 27.27 1.92
C ARG A 264 -5.34 28.56 1.26
N GLU A 265 -4.42 29.20 0.55
CA GLU A 265 -4.70 30.41 -0.23
C GLU A 265 -5.75 30.16 -1.34
N ASP A 266 -5.93 28.88 -1.73
CA ASP A 266 -6.84 28.42 -2.78
C ASP A 266 -8.33 28.60 -2.47
N LYS A 267 -8.72 28.80 -1.20
CA LYS A 267 -10.14 28.89 -0.79
C LYS A 267 -10.64 30.28 -0.35
N GLY A 268 -9.79 31.31 -0.39
CA GLY A 268 -10.20 32.68 -0.05
C GLY A 268 -10.69 32.89 1.39
N GLN A 269 -10.37 31.98 2.32
CA GLN A 269 -10.72 32.09 3.74
C GLN A 269 -9.54 32.67 4.53
N SER A 270 -9.81 33.58 5.47
CA SER A 270 -8.78 34.11 6.37
C SER A 270 -8.21 32.98 7.24
N THR A 271 -6.89 32.94 7.38
CA THR A 271 -6.17 31.98 8.23
C THR A 271 -6.67 32.00 9.68
N PHE A 272 -6.99 33.18 10.20
CA PHE A 272 -7.57 33.35 11.52
C PHE A 272 -8.99 32.78 11.64
N MET A 273 -9.82 32.93 10.60
CA MET A 273 -11.17 32.35 10.60
C MET A 273 -11.10 30.82 10.67
N LEU A 274 -10.22 30.20 9.88
CA LEU A 274 -10.04 28.74 9.88
C LEU A 274 -9.56 28.25 11.26
N GLU A 275 -8.62 28.97 11.86
CA GLU A 275 -8.14 28.73 13.22
C GLU A 275 -9.27 28.78 14.27
N MET A 276 -10.20 29.73 14.16
CA MET A 276 -11.35 29.81 15.06
C MET A 276 -12.37 28.69 14.80
N ILE A 277 -12.60 28.28 13.55
CA ILE A 277 -13.48 27.15 13.22
C ILE A 277 -12.93 25.85 13.79
N GLU A 278 -11.63 25.60 13.60
CA GLU A 278 -10.93 24.43 14.17
C GLU A 278 -11.02 24.43 15.70
N SER A 279 -10.74 25.56 16.34
CA SER A 279 -10.83 25.72 17.79
C SER A 279 -12.25 25.47 18.31
N ALA A 280 -13.27 25.97 17.61
CA ALA A 280 -14.66 25.72 17.96
C ALA A 280 -15.05 24.25 17.82
N ALA A 281 -14.52 23.54 16.81
CA ALA A 281 -14.72 22.11 16.65
C ALA A 281 -14.06 21.31 17.78
N ILE A 282 -12.83 21.68 18.18
CA ILE A 282 -12.14 21.09 19.33
C ILE A 282 -12.95 21.29 20.61
N LEU A 283 -13.39 22.51 20.90
CA LEU A 283 -14.18 22.80 22.11
C LEU A 283 -15.51 22.04 22.18
N ARG A 284 -16.17 21.80 21.04
CA ARG A 284 -17.40 20.98 20.99
C ARG A 284 -17.14 19.49 21.13
N THR A 285 -15.96 19.04 20.73
CA THR A 285 -15.59 17.62 20.73
C THR A 285 -14.91 17.21 22.02
N ALA A 286 -14.15 18.11 22.67
CA ALA A 286 -13.33 17.80 23.82
C ALA A 286 -14.18 17.48 25.05
N SER A 287 -13.95 16.29 25.61
CA SER A 287 -14.52 15.82 26.87
C SER A 287 -13.39 15.24 27.75
N PRO A 288 -13.67 14.81 29.00
CA PRO A 288 -12.60 14.41 29.91
C PRO A 288 -11.70 13.30 29.37
N ASP A 289 -12.23 12.39 28.55
CA ASP A 289 -11.55 11.28 27.86
C ASP A 289 -10.93 11.68 26.51
N SER A 290 -10.51 12.94 26.35
CA SER A 290 -9.86 13.43 25.14
C SER A 290 -8.42 13.89 25.42
N LEU A 291 -7.54 13.73 24.42
CA LEU A 291 -6.25 14.40 24.36
C LEU A 291 -6.34 15.53 23.33
N VAL A 292 -6.02 16.76 23.76
CA VAL A 292 -6.07 17.96 22.93
C VAL A 292 -4.68 18.55 22.77
N LEU A 293 -4.24 18.72 21.52
CA LEU A 293 -2.98 19.36 21.17
C LEU A 293 -3.29 20.72 20.56
N VAL A 294 -2.77 21.80 21.15
CA VAL A 294 -2.92 23.17 20.64
C VAL A 294 -1.54 23.76 20.41
N ASP A 295 -1.26 24.17 19.19
CA ASP A 295 0.02 24.75 18.79
C ASP A 295 -0.20 26.16 18.25
N GLU A 296 0.31 27.15 18.99
CA GLU A 296 0.41 28.55 18.57
C GLU A 296 -0.93 29.23 18.22
N LEU A 297 -1.96 28.94 19.01
CA LEU A 297 -3.29 29.53 18.84
C LEU A 297 -3.29 31.05 19.04
N GLY A 298 -3.96 31.78 18.14
CA GLY A 298 -4.26 33.22 18.27
C GLY A 298 -3.29 34.15 17.56
N ARG A 299 -2.32 33.63 16.81
CA ARG A 299 -1.33 34.45 16.08
C ARG A 299 -1.90 35.25 14.91
N GLY A 300 -3.06 34.88 14.38
CA GLY A 300 -3.67 35.52 13.20
C GLY A 300 -4.39 36.85 13.46
N THR A 301 -4.33 37.40 14.68
CA THR A 301 -5.02 38.64 15.07
C THR A 301 -4.13 39.54 15.95
N SER A 302 -4.66 40.66 16.44
CA SER A 302 -3.95 41.57 17.34
C SER A 302 -3.45 40.82 18.59
N THR A 303 -2.26 41.19 19.09
CA THR A 303 -1.57 40.45 20.17
C THR A 303 -2.45 40.29 21.42
N TYR A 304 -3.16 41.35 21.82
CA TYR A 304 -4.02 41.32 23.00
C TYR A 304 -5.28 40.48 22.79
N GLU A 305 -5.92 40.56 21.61
CA GLU A 305 -7.09 39.73 21.30
C GLU A 305 -6.71 38.26 21.17
N GLY A 306 -5.59 37.97 20.49
CA GLY A 306 -5.07 36.62 20.31
C GLY A 306 -4.71 35.97 21.66
N CYS A 307 -4.03 36.71 22.53
CA CYS A 307 -3.75 36.26 23.90
C CYS A 307 -5.04 36.03 24.69
N GLY A 308 -6.01 36.93 24.61
CA GLY A 308 -7.30 36.79 25.31
C GLY A 308 -8.10 35.56 24.85
N ILE A 309 -8.12 35.30 23.54
CA ILE A 309 -8.75 34.11 22.96
C ILE A 309 -8.03 32.84 23.40
N ALA A 310 -6.70 32.80 23.28
CA ALA A 310 -5.90 31.65 23.69
C ALA A 310 -6.08 31.33 25.18
N TRP A 311 -6.10 32.38 26.02
CA TRP A 311 -6.36 32.27 27.45
C TRP A 311 -7.73 31.67 27.74
N ALA A 312 -8.79 32.24 27.17
CA ALA A 312 -10.16 31.76 27.40
C ALA A 312 -10.36 30.31 26.94
N ILE A 313 -9.74 29.93 25.82
CA ILE A 313 -9.79 28.56 25.30
C ILE A 313 -9.01 27.59 26.20
N ALA A 314 -7.80 27.95 26.63
CA ALA A 314 -7.02 27.14 27.56
C ALA A 314 -7.78 26.94 28.88
N GLU A 315 -8.32 28.00 29.46
CA GLU A 315 -9.10 27.94 30.69
C GLU A 315 -10.33 27.03 30.54
N LYS A 316 -11.08 27.17 29.43
CA LYS A 316 -12.25 26.32 29.15
C LYS A 316 -11.89 24.85 28.99
N LEU A 317 -10.83 24.53 28.25
CA LEU A 317 -10.36 23.15 28.06
C LEU A 317 -9.94 22.49 29.39
N ALA A 318 -9.27 23.26 30.26
CA ALA A 318 -8.80 22.79 31.55
C ALA A 318 -9.92 22.61 32.58
N THR A 319 -10.87 23.56 32.63
CA THR A 319 -11.87 23.65 33.73
C THR A 319 -13.23 23.06 33.39
N GLU A 320 -13.73 23.27 32.17
CA GLU A 320 -15.04 22.77 31.72
C GLU A 320 -14.87 21.40 31.05
N SER A 321 -14.03 21.30 30.01
CA SER A 321 -13.83 20.03 29.28
C SER A 321 -13.04 19.01 30.10
N LYS A 322 -12.14 19.46 30.99
CA LYS A 322 -11.29 18.62 31.86
C LYS A 322 -10.55 17.51 31.11
N CYS A 323 -10.15 17.82 29.88
CA CYS A 323 -9.41 16.94 28.98
C CYS A 323 -7.91 17.02 29.25
N PHE A 324 -7.15 16.02 28.79
CA PHE A 324 -5.69 16.11 28.75
C PHE A 324 -5.29 17.09 27.66
N CYS A 325 -4.43 18.08 27.96
CA CYS A 325 -4.09 19.11 26.99
C CYS A 325 -2.61 19.48 26.99
N LEU A 326 -2.01 19.53 25.80
CA LEU A 326 -0.73 20.19 25.55
C LEU A 326 -1.01 21.46 24.77
N PHE A 327 -0.64 22.61 25.34
CA PHE A 327 -0.91 23.93 24.76
C PHE A 327 0.40 24.69 24.58
N ALA A 328 0.99 24.63 23.40
CA ALA A 328 2.17 25.43 23.07
C ALA A 328 1.79 26.85 22.66
N THR A 329 2.49 27.83 23.21
CA THR A 329 2.19 29.25 22.99
C THR A 329 3.45 30.11 23.02
N HIS A 330 3.34 31.28 22.40
CA HIS A 330 4.31 32.37 22.48
C HIS A 330 3.88 33.49 23.43
N TYR A 331 2.63 33.43 23.90
CA TYR A 331 2.11 34.36 24.89
C TYR A 331 2.62 33.96 26.26
N HIS A 332 3.67 34.64 26.74
CA HIS A 332 4.20 34.45 28.08
C HIS A 332 3.16 34.77 29.16
N GLU A 333 2.17 35.60 28.86
CA GLU A 333 1.05 35.90 29.73
C GLU A 333 0.33 34.63 30.19
N LEU A 334 0.14 33.64 29.31
CA LEU A 334 -0.53 32.36 29.63
C LEU A 334 0.19 31.56 30.71
N THR A 335 1.48 31.82 30.97
CA THR A 335 2.23 31.16 32.07
C THR A 335 1.71 31.53 33.46
N ARG A 336 0.79 32.50 33.54
CA ARG A 336 0.07 32.87 34.78
C ARG A 336 -1.12 31.95 35.07
N LEU A 337 -1.63 31.19 34.08
CA LEU A 337 -2.77 30.28 34.27
C LEU A 337 -2.59 29.26 35.40
N PRO A 338 -1.41 28.62 35.58
CA PRO A 338 -1.16 27.75 36.73
C PRO A 338 -1.41 28.38 38.10
N SER A 339 -1.18 29.70 38.25
CA SER A 339 -1.42 30.39 39.52
C SER A 339 -2.90 30.56 39.84
N LEU A 340 -3.75 30.58 38.81
CA LEU A 340 -5.21 30.70 38.95
C LEU A 340 -5.88 29.33 39.05
N HIS A 341 -5.29 28.32 38.42
CA HIS A 341 -5.80 26.94 38.37
C HIS A 341 -4.74 25.95 38.89
N PRO A 342 -4.37 26.04 40.19
CA PRO A 342 -3.37 25.16 40.78
C PRO A 342 -3.82 23.71 40.73
N ASN A 343 -2.88 22.78 40.58
CA ASN A 343 -3.13 21.34 40.45
C ASN A 343 -3.97 20.93 39.22
N VAL A 344 -4.19 21.84 38.27
CA VAL A 344 -4.88 21.55 37.00
C VAL A 344 -3.99 21.94 35.82
N ILE A 345 -3.37 23.11 35.87
CA ILE A 345 -2.52 23.64 34.80
C ILE A 345 -1.10 23.76 35.33
N VAL A 346 -0.12 23.30 34.55
CA VAL A 346 1.32 23.44 34.86
C VAL A 346 2.06 24.09 33.69
N ASN A 347 3.17 24.76 34.00
CA ASN A 347 4.08 25.25 32.97
C ASN A 347 5.12 24.19 32.61
N SER A 348 5.49 24.16 31.35
CA SER A 348 6.64 23.42 30.84
C SER A 348 7.31 24.26 29.78
N HIS A 349 8.61 24.11 29.56
CA HIS A 349 9.32 24.88 28.54
C HIS A 349 10.38 24.05 27.83
N ALA A 350 10.64 24.40 26.57
CA ALA A 350 11.78 23.89 25.83
C ALA A 350 13.06 24.60 26.28
N GLU A 351 14.05 23.84 26.74
CA GLU A 351 15.33 24.36 27.18
C GLU A 351 16.20 24.84 26.01
N ALA A 352 16.87 25.97 26.21
CA ALA A 352 17.89 26.50 25.33
C ALA A 352 19.04 27.07 26.16
N SER A 353 20.26 27.00 25.62
CA SER A 353 21.48 27.52 26.24
C SER A 353 22.19 28.47 25.29
N VAL A 354 22.89 29.46 25.83
CA VAL A 354 23.74 30.36 25.04
C VAL A 354 25.19 30.03 25.37
N VAL A 355 25.93 29.53 24.37
CA VAL A 355 27.35 29.19 24.47
C VAL A 355 28.08 29.91 23.35
N ASP A 356 29.15 30.64 23.66
CA ASP A 356 29.96 31.36 22.68
C ASP A 356 29.14 32.26 21.72
N GLN A 357 28.15 32.98 22.27
CA GLN A 357 27.19 33.82 21.53
C GLN A 357 26.30 33.06 20.52
N GLN A 358 26.26 31.72 20.60
CA GLN A 358 25.37 30.88 19.81
C GLN A 358 24.23 30.35 20.68
N LEU A 359 23.01 30.38 20.13
CA LEU A 359 21.84 29.77 20.75
C LEU A 359 21.81 28.27 20.43
N LEU A 360 22.04 27.44 21.44
CA LEU A 360 21.94 25.99 21.37
C LEU A 360 20.57 25.54 21.88
N LEU A 361 19.81 24.86 21.04
CA LEU A 361 18.52 24.27 21.39
C LEU A 361 18.76 22.87 21.94
N LEU A 362 18.35 22.61 23.19
CA LEU A 362 18.59 21.32 23.84
C LEU A 362 17.50 20.30 23.52
N HIS A 363 16.39 20.72 22.91
CA HIS A 363 15.20 19.91 22.60
C HIS A 363 14.64 19.09 23.78
N LYS A 364 14.97 19.52 25.01
CA LYS A 364 14.49 18.93 26.25
C LYS A 364 13.36 19.80 26.79
N ILE A 365 12.25 19.16 27.16
CA ILE A 365 11.11 19.79 27.81
C ILE A 365 11.30 19.65 29.32
N ALA A 366 11.41 20.78 30.01
CA ALA A 366 11.57 20.86 31.44
C ALA A 366 10.31 21.44 32.11
N PRO A 367 10.04 21.09 33.38
CA PRO A 367 9.00 21.76 34.15
C PRO A 367 9.40 23.22 34.45
N GLY A 368 8.40 24.10 34.58
CA GLY A 368 8.59 25.50 34.97
C GLY A 368 8.11 26.51 33.96
#